data_AF-A0A8T3QNG6-F1
#
_entry.id   AF-A0A8T3QNG6-F1
#
_cell.length_a   1.000
_cell.length_b   1.000
_cell.length_c   1.000
_cell.angle_alpha   90.00
_cell.angle_beta   90.00
_cell.angle_gamma   90.00
#
_symmetry.space_group_name_H-M   'P 1'
#
loop_
_entity.id
_entity.type
_entity.pdbx_description
1 polymer ?
#
loop_
_entity_poly.entity_id
_entity_poly.type
_entity_poly.pdbx_seq_one_letter_code
_entity_poly.pdbx_strand_id
1 'polypeptide(L)'
;MAELGLARLIVRHRHVAPMLSALLSGTDAGVRISDAEGTVILEREAGGIGSDRFPIAVEGRTVGWVEGDRVARAIASVLSYAVAREADKRSLAREALDRYRELNLVYDLAERLSGKLAVSGVAAIAVAEAGELPAGGTGFLLVAGDGGTLDAVSDGDAPQGSIDVVRVGDGILGSVAASAVAEEVNDVDTDPRSTTAERAFASLICAPVVARGRTIGVLGAGSPTRIEYQASDLKLLAAIAAIVGPALDQARIHEASSVPHG
;
A
#
# COMPACT_ATOMS: atom_id res chain seq x y z
N MET A 1 12.92 14.98 -4.47
CA MET A 1 13.41 13.68 -5.00
C MET A 1 13.86 13.72 -6.46
N ALA A 2 13.30 14.60 -7.31
CA ALA A 2 13.68 14.67 -8.72
C ALA A 2 14.99 15.44 -8.99
N GLU A 3 15.32 16.47 -8.19
CA GLU A 3 16.53 17.31 -8.39
C GLU A 3 17.83 16.51 -8.21
N LEU A 4 17.90 15.66 -7.17
CA LEU A 4 19.00 14.72 -6.94
C LEU A 4 19.19 13.69 -8.07
N GLY A 5 18.16 13.51 -8.92
CA GLY A 5 18.20 12.63 -10.07
C GLY A 5 18.99 13.22 -11.23
N LEU A 6 18.74 14.49 -11.57
CA LEU A 6 19.27 15.13 -12.79
C LEU A 6 20.79 15.32 -12.73
N ALA A 7 21.30 15.88 -11.64
CA ALA A 7 22.74 16.08 -11.45
C ALA A 7 23.53 14.76 -11.51
N ARG A 8 23.01 13.72 -10.85
CA ARG A 8 23.61 12.37 -10.89
C ARG A 8 23.60 11.78 -12.30
N LEU A 9 22.54 12.04 -13.07
CA LEU A 9 22.38 11.58 -14.45
C LEU A 9 23.43 12.22 -15.37
N ILE A 10 23.66 13.52 -15.22
CA ILE A 10 24.62 14.27 -16.04
C ILE A 10 26.06 13.92 -15.68
N VAL A 11 26.39 13.81 -14.39
CA VAL A 11 27.78 13.68 -13.93
C VAL A 11 28.26 12.23 -13.88
N ARG A 12 27.40 11.27 -13.51
CA ARG A 12 27.84 9.91 -13.14
C ARG A 12 27.20 8.78 -13.93
N HIS A 13 26.19 9.04 -14.76
CA HIS A 13 25.49 7.97 -15.45
C HIS A 13 26.31 7.42 -16.62
N ARG A 14 26.59 6.11 -16.58
CA ARG A 14 27.51 5.39 -17.48
C ARG A 14 27.23 5.56 -18.99
N HIS A 15 26.00 5.89 -19.36
CA HIS A 15 25.59 6.06 -20.75
C HIS A 15 25.29 7.52 -21.12
N VAL A 16 24.89 8.34 -20.15
CA VAL A 16 24.41 9.70 -20.45
C VAL A 16 25.57 10.70 -20.40
N ALA A 17 26.47 10.57 -19.43
CA ALA A 17 27.66 11.42 -19.37
C ALA A 17 28.54 11.31 -20.64
N PRO A 18 28.82 10.10 -21.19
CA PRO A 18 29.56 9.98 -22.45
C PRO A 18 28.78 10.53 -23.67
N MET A 19 27.47 10.35 -23.74
CA MET A 19 26.65 10.90 -24.83
C MET A 19 26.66 12.44 -24.81
N LEU A 20 26.55 13.06 -23.63
CA LEU A 20 26.69 14.50 -23.46
C LEU A 20 28.08 14.97 -23.88
N SER A 21 29.13 14.29 -23.43
CA SER A 21 30.50 14.59 -23.80
C SER A 21 30.72 14.49 -25.32
N ALA A 22 30.14 13.48 -25.99
CA ALA A 22 30.23 13.33 -27.44
C ALA A 22 29.51 14.46 -28.20
N LEU A 23 28.29 14.82 -27.77
CA LEU A 23 27.54 15.94 -28.34
C LEU A 23 28.28 17.27 -28.19
N LEU A 24 28.99 17.45 -27.07
CA LEU A 24 29.74 18.66 -26.77
C LEU A 24 31.10 18.69 -27.48
N SER A 25 31.82 17.56 -27.59
CA SER A 25 33.19 17.49 -28.13
C SER A 25 33.29 17.85 -29.61
N GLY A 26 32.20 17.74 -30.36
CA GLY A 26 32.14 18.09 -31.79
C GLY A 26 31.77 19.55 -32.07
N THR A 27 31.62 20.40 -31.05
CA THR A 27 31.08 21.76 -31.19
C THR A 27 31.82 22.78 -30.33
N ASP A 28 31.86 24.01 -30.81
CA ASP A 28 32.36 25.18 -30.05
C ASP A 28 31.20 25.94 -29.37
N ALA A 29 30.08 25.26 -29.14
CA ALA A 29 28.87 25.85 -28.59
C ALA A 29 28.94 25.91 -27.06
N GLY A 30 28.67 27.09 -26.49
CA GLY A 30 28.45 27.24 -25.06
C GLY A 30 27.12 26.62 -24.63
N VAL A 31 27.13 25.87 -23.53
CA VAL A 31 25.95 25.21 -22.97
C VAL A 31 25.96 25.33 -21.45
N ARG A 32 24.81 25.70 -20.89
CA ARG A 32 24.55 25.64 -19.44
C ARG A 32 23.38 24.73 -19.17
N ILE A 33 23.54 23.81 -18.22
CA ILE A 33 22.49 22.92 -17.73
C ILE A 33 22.23 23.25 -16.27
N SER A 34 20.97 23.51 -15.93
CA SER A 34 20.52 23.81 -14.57
C SER A 34 19.35 22.92 -14.14
N ASP A 35 19.14 22.80 -12.84
CA ASP A 35 17.90 22.22 -12.28
C ASP A 35 16.70 23.19 -12.39
N ALA A 36 15.56 22.82 -11.82
CA ALA A 36 14.34 23.60 -11.92
C ALA A 36 14.43 24.92 -11.11
N GLU A 37 15.26 24.93 -10.08
CA GLU A 37 15.55 26.02 -9.16
C GLU A 37 16.59 27.00 -9.73
N GLY A 38 17.26 26.62 -10.83
CA GLY A 38 18.27 27.42 -11.51
C GLY A 38 19.70 27.17 -11.04
N THR A 39 19.93 26.18 -10.18
CA THR A 39 21.28 25.75 -9.79
C THR A 39 21.98 25.15 -10.99
N VAL A 40 23.16 25.67 -11.31
CA VAL A 40 23.96 25.18 -12.43
C VAL A 40 24.58 23.82 -12.08
N ILE A 41 24.30 22.81 -12.91
CA ILE A 41 24.82 21.45 -12.79
C ILE A 41 26.08 21.30 -13.67
N LEU A 42 26.03 21.84 -14.88
CA LEU A 42 27.11 21.79 -15.85
C LEU A 42 27.11 23.08 -16.65
N GLU A 43 28.27 23.68 -16.81
CA GLU A 43 28.47 24.83 -17.68
C GLU A 43 29.72 24.61 -18.50
N ARG A 44 29.62 24.90 -19.80
CA ARG A 44 30.76 24.98 -20.69
C ARG A 44 30.63 26.27 -21.47
N GLU A 45 31.59 27.16 -21.26
CA GLU A 45 31.71 28.39 -22.04
C GLU A 45 32.66 28.13 -23.22
N ALA A 46 32.10 28.10 -24.42
CA ALA A 46 32.84 28.12 -25.68
C ALA A 46 32.15 29.16 -26.57
N GLY A 47 32.81 30.27 -26.86
CA GLY A 47 32.25 31.36 -27.67
C GLY A 47 31.07 32.15 -27.06
N GLY A 48 30.70 31.88 -25.79
CA GLY A 48 29.53 32.44 -25.12
C GLY A 48 28.34 31.45 -25.07
N ILE A 49 27.42 31.64 -24.12
CA ILE A 49 26.22 30.79 -23.99
C ILE A 49 25.07 31.48 -24.72
N GLY A 50 24.49 30.79 -25.70
CA GLY A 50 23.31 31.24 -26.43
C GLY A 50 22.13 31.57 -25.51
N SER A 51 21.28 32.51 -25.93
CA SER A 51 20.12 32.97 -25.14
C SER A 51 18.90 32.03 -25.18
N ASP A 52 18.90 31.06 -26.10
CA ASP A 52 17.83 30.07 -26.21
C ASP A 52 17.86 29.12 -25.02
N ARG A 53 16.67 28.78 -24.51
CA ARG A 53 16.48 27.92 -23.34
C ARG A 53 15.49 26.81 -23.65
N PHE A 54 15.89 25.57 -23.39
CA PHE A 54 15.11 24.37 -23.68
C PHE A 54 14.84 23.57 -22.39
N PRO A 55 13.60 23.14 -22.14
CA PRO A 55 13.26 22.42 -20.92
C PRO A 55 13.76 20.97 -20.95
N ILE A 56 14.19 20.49 -19.79
CA ILE A 56 14.33 19.07 -19.49
C ILE A 56 13.04 18.65 -18.79
N ALA A 57 12.20 17.85 -19.45
CA ALA A 57 10.86 17.54 -18.96
C ALA A 57 10.62 16.04 -18.83
N VAL A 58 9.85 15.67 -17.79
CA VAL A 58 9.31 14.32 -17.58
C VAL A 58 7.84 14.46 -17.26
N GLU A 59 6.99 13.76 -18.03
CA GLU A 59 5.53 13.76 -17.84
C GLU A 59 4.91 15.18 -17.76
N GLY A 60 5.41 16.11 -18.59
CA GLY A 60 4.94 17.49 -18.60
C GLY A 60 5.48 18.39 -17.48
N ARG A 61 6.25 17.84 -16.53
CA ARG A 61 6.93 18.61 -15.48
C ARG A 61 8.37 18.90 -15.87
N THR A 62 8.75 20.18 -15.85
CA THR A 62 10.14 20.60 -16.05
C THR A 62 10.96 20.30 -14.80
N VAL A 63 12.07 19.59 -14.97
CA VAL A 63 13.01 19.20 -13.91
C VAL A 63 14.36 19.92 -14.03
N GLY A 64 14.55 20.69 -15.09
CA GLY A 64 15.75 21.45 -15.36
C GLY A 64 15.71 22.10 -16.73
N TRP A 65 16.79 22.78 -17.09
CA TRP A 65 16.88 23.56 -18.31
C TRP A 65 18.25 23.41 -18.97
N VAL A 66 18.27 23.55 -20.29
CA VAL A 66 19.49 23.65 -21.08
C VAL A 66 19.47 24.96 -21.84
N GLU A 67 20.45 25.81 -21.59
CA GLU A 67 20.68 27.08 -22.27
C GLU A 67 21.80 26.93 -23.30
N GLY A 68 21.65 27.57 -24.45
CA GLY A 68 22.61 27.56 -25.55
C GLY A 68 21.93 27.46 -26.91
N ASP A 69 22.73 27.35 -27.97
CA ASP A 69 22.22 27.39 -29.35
C ASP A 69 21.61 26.05 -29.82
N ARG A 70 21.73 25.71 -31.11
CA ARG A 70 21.11 24.51 -31.71
C ARG A 70 21.43 23.19 -30.98
N VAL A 71 22.62 23.09 -30.38
CA VAL A 71 23.08 21.90 -29.64
C VAL A 71 22.33 21.74 -28.32
N ALA A 72 21.93 22.84 -27.67
CA ALA A 72 21.20 22.82 -26.40
C ALA A 72 19.85 22.11 -26.52
N ARG A 73 19.15 22.27 -27.65
CA ARG A 73 17.89 21.56 -27.92
C ARG A 73 18.09 20.04 -27.98
N ALA A 74 19.16 19.59 -28.64
CA ALA A 74 19.48 18.16 -28.74
C ALA A 74 19.84 17.58 -27.36
N ILE A 75 20.64 18.31 -26.58
CA ILE A 75 20.99 17.96 -25.21
C ILE A 75 19.74 17.89 -24.33
N ALA A 76 18.85 18.88 -24.39
CA ALA A 76 17.59 18.90 -23.63
C ALA A 76 16.69 17.70 -23.97
N SER A 77 16.65 17.31 -25.25
CA SER A 77 15.88 16.15 -25.70
C SER A 77 16.46 14.83 -25.17
N VAL A 78 17.78 14.67 -25.23
CA VAL A 78 18.48 13.48 -24.69
C VAL A 78 18.30 13.39 -23.17
N LEU A 79 18.45 14.51 -22.46
CA LEU A 79 18.26 14.57 -21.02
C LEU A 79 16.81 14.28 -20.63
N SER A 80 15.83 14.85 -21.34
CA SER A 80 14.41 14.57 -21.09
C SER A 80 14.11 13.07 -21.23
N TYR A 81 14.58 12.44 -22.30
CA TYR A 81 14.44 10.99 -22.49
C TYR A 81 15.15 10.20 -21.39
N ALA A 82 16.36 10.59 -21.00
CA ALA A 82 17.13 9.89 -19.99
C ALA A 82 16.51 9.98 -18.59
N VAL A 83 15.97 11.14 -18.21
CA VAL A 83 15.28 11.31 -16.93
C VAL A 83 13.96 10.56 -16.95
N ALA A 84 13.19 10.61 -18.05
CA ALA A 84 11.93 9.86 -18.18
C ALA A 84 12.18 8.35 -18.04
N ARG A 85 13.18 7.81 -18.75
CA ARG A 85 13.55 6.39 -18.67
C ARG A 85 13.97 5.95 -17.26
N GLU A 86 14.68 6.80 -16.52
CA GLU A 86 15.08 6.52 -15.14
C GLU A 86 13.88 6.58 -14.18
N ALA A 87 12.90 7.46 -14.43
CA ALA A 87 11.65 7.52 -13.69
C ALA A 87 10.79 6.26 -13.94
N ASP A 88 10.59 5.86 -15.20
CA ASP A 88 9.85 4.66 -15.58
C ASP A 88 10.43 3.41 -14.90
N LYS A 89 11.75 3.26 -14.93
CA LYS A 89 12.45 2.13 -14.30
C LYS A 89 12.19 2.07 -12.80
N ARG A 90 12.15 3.21 -12.11
CA ARG A 90 11.88 3.26 -10.66
C ARG A 90 10.43 2.96 -10.35
N SER A 91 9.51 3.44 -11.18
CA SER A 91 8.08 3.12 -11.05
C SER A 91 7.85 1.61 -11.16
N LEU A 92 8.34 1.00 -12.24
CA LEU A 92 8.25 -0.45 -12.46
C LEU A 92 8.93 -1.26 -11.36
N ALA A 93 10.12 -0.85 -10.90
CA ALA A 93 10.80 -1.53 -9.81
C ALA A 93 10.00 -1.47 -8.50
N ARG A 94 9.32 -0.36 -8.24
CA ARG A 94 8.48 -0.20 -7.05
C ARG A 94 7.21 -1.04 -7.15
N GLU A 95 6.54 -1.02 -8.30
CA GLU A 95 5.38 -1.87 -8.55
C GLU A 95 5.73 -3.36 -8.41
N ALA A 96 6.85 -3.81 -8.98
CA ALA A 96 7.32 -5.18 -8.85
C ALA A 96 7.62 -5.57 -7.38
N LEU A 97 8.22 -4.66 -6.60
CA LEU A 97 8.48 -4.90 -5.18
C LEU A 97 7.19 -4.98 -4.36
N ASP A 98 6.21 -4.13 -4.67
CA ASP A 98 4.91 -4.14 -4.00
C ASP A 98 4.14 -5.44 -4.32
N ARG A 99 4.17 -5.90 -5.58
CA ARG A 99 3.61 -7.21 -5.98
C ARG A 99 4.33 -8.38 -5.32
N TYR A 100 5.65 -8.32 -5.19
CA TYR A 100 6.42 -9.36 -4.52
C TYR A 100 6.06 -9.48 -3.04
N ARG A 101 5.89 -8.34 -2.34
CA ARG A 101 5.44 -8.31 -0.94
C ARG A 101 4.04 -8.89 -0.77
N GLU A 102 3.12 -8.52 -1.67
CA GLU A 102 1.76 -9.04 -1.71
C GLU A 102 1.75 -10.57 -1.88
N LEU A 103 2.54 -11.09 -2.83
CA LEU A 103 2.66 -12.54 -3.06
C LEU A 103 3.26 -13.28 -1.86
N ASN A 104 4.32 -12.76 -1.24
CA ASN A 104 4.93 -13.42 -0.09
C ASN A 104 4.01 -13.48 1.12
N LEU A 105 3.22 -12.44 1.36
CA LEU A 105 2.18 -12.46 2.39
C LEU A 105 1.16 -13.57 2.08
N VAL A 106 0.71 -13.66 0.83
CA VAL A 106 -0.21 -14.72 0.39
C VAL A 106 0.37 -16.11 0.65
N TYR A 107 1.63 -16.35 0.26
CA TYR A 107 2.27 -17.65 0.42
C TYR A 107 2.49 -18.03 1.89
N ASP A 108 3.05 -17.16 2.71
CA ASP A 108 3.33 -17.45 4.13
C ASP A 108 2.02 -17.68 4.91
N LEU A 109 1.00 -16.84 4.69
CA LEU A 109 -0.27 -16.98 5.37
C LEU A 109 -1.03 -18.23 4.89
N ALA A 110 -1.01 -18.52 3.59
CA ALA A 110 -1.61 -19.75 3.05
C ALA A 110 -0.90 -21.00 3.58
N GLU A 111 0.43 -20.98 3.76
CA GLU A 111 1.19 -22.09 4.33
C GLU A 111 0.83 -22.32 5.81
N ARG A 112 0.77 -21.25 6.62
CA ARG A 112 0.37 -21.35 8.04
C ARG A 112 -1.07 -21.82 8.24
N LEU A 113 -1.96 -21.43 7.33
CA LEU A 113 -3.36 -21.86 7.32
C LEU A 113 -3.52 -23.29 6.76
N SER A 114 -2.62 -23.71 5.86
CA SER A 114 -2.62 -25.06 5.28
C SER A 114 -2.43 -26.10 6.39
N GLY A 115 -3.47 -26.91 6.62
CA GLY A 115 -3.48 -27.92 7.68
C GLY A 115 -4.31 -27.52 8.92
N LYS A 116 -4.89 -26.31 8.97
CA LYS A 116 -5.93 -25.98 9.95
C LYS A 116 -7.29 -26.43 9.42
N LEU A 117 -7.89 -27.42 10.09
CA LEU A 117 -9.20 -27.97 9.75
C LEU A 117 -10.35 -27.44 10.63
N ALA A 118 -10.00 -26.70 11.68
CA ALA A 118 -10.95 -26.13 12.64
C ALA A 118 -10.99 -24.60 12.53
N VAL A 119 -12.18 -24.03 12.73
CA VAL A 119 -12.44 -22.58 12.67
C VAL A 119 -11.59 -21.84 13.69
N SER A 120 -11.48 -22.37 14.92
CA SER A 120 -10.64 -21.78 15.97
C SER A 120 -9.16 -21.69 15.57
N GLY A 121 -8.64 -22.70 14.87
CA GLY A 121 -7.25 -22.71 14.40
C GLY A 121 -6.96 -21.68 13.31
N VAL A 122 -7.91 -21.48 12.39
CA VAL A 122 -7.84 -20.41 11.37
C VAL A 122 -7.97 -19.04 12.02
N ALA A 123 -8.92 -18.90 12.96
CA ALA A 123 -9.17 -17.66 13.67
C ALA A 123 -7.97 -17.20 14.49
N ALA A 124 -7.32 -18.10 15.23
CA ALA A 124 -6.15 -17.77 16.04
C ALA A 124 -5.01 -17.17 15.20
N ILE A 125 -4.76 -17.74 14.00
CA ILE A 125 -3.76 -17.20 13.07
C ILE A 125 -4.20 -15.83 12.57
N ALA A 126 -5.44 -15.70 12.09
CA ALA A 126 -5.95 -14.45 11.54
C ALA A 126 -5.89 -13.31 12.56
N VAL A 127 -6.32 -13.57 13.80
CA VAL A 127 -6.29 -12.62 14.92
C VAL A 127 -4.88 -12.20 15.28
N ALA A 128 -3.93 -13.14 15.35
CA ALA A 128 -2.54 -12.83 15.62
C ALA A 128 -1.95 -11.90 14.53
N GLU A 129 -2.15 -12.23 13.26
CA GLU A 129 -1.65 -11.43 12.14
C GLU A 129 -2.30 -10.03 12.08
N ALA A 130 -3.58 -9.91 12.43
CA ALA A 130 -4.24 -8.61 12.54
C ALA A 130 -3.71 -7.77 13.71
N GLY A 131 -3.29 -8.39 14.83
CA GLY A 131 -2.66 -7.68 15.95
C GLY A 131 -1.25 -7.18 15.66
N GLU A 132 -0.54 -7.84 14.74
CA GLU A 132 0.84 -7.51 14.32
C GLU A 132 0.90 -6.47 13.18
N LEU A 133 -0.21 -5.77 12.90
CA LEU A 133 -0.18 -4.63 11.99
C LEU A 133 0.87 -3.60 12.44
N PRO A 134 1.52 -2.87 11.51
CA PRO A 134 2.56 -1.89 11.86
C PRO A 134 2.12 -0.83 12.90
N ALA A 135 0.87 -0.40 12.83
CA ALA A 135 0.28 0.53 13.79
C ALA A 135 -0.08 -0.12 15.15
N GLY A 136 -0.13 -1.45 15.21
CA GLY A 136 -0.50 -2.26 16.38
C GLY A 136 -2.01 -2.34 16.62
N GLY A 137 -2.38 -2.91 17.77
CA GLY A 137 -3.77 -3.09 18.21
C GLY A 137 -4.03 -4.52 18.68
N THR A 138 -5.23 -4.77 19.18
CA THR A 138 -5.69 -6.11 19.53
C THR A 138 -6.53 -6.66 18.39
N GLY A 139 -6.04 -7.72 17.76
CA GLY A 139 -6.75 -8.41 16.68
C GLY A 139 -8.05 -9.07 17.17
N PHE A 140 -9.03 -9.18 16.28
CA PHE A 140 -10.27 -9.90 16.52
C PHE A 140 -10.82 -10.47 15.21
N LEU A 141 -11.60 -11.54 15.31
CA LEU A 141 -12.33 -12.11 14.18
C LEU A 141 -13.78 -12.39 14.59
N LEU A 142 -14.71 -11.83 13.83
CA LEU A 142 -16.13 -12.16 13.89
C LEU A 142 -16.49 -13.07 12.72
N VAL A 143 -17.29 -14.10 12.95
CA VAL A 143 -17.71 -15.08 11.93
C VAL A 143 -19.22 -15.14 11.87
N ALA A 144 -19.78 -15.28 10.67
CA ALA A 144 -21.22 -15.28 10.47
C ALA A 144 -21.90 -16.41 11.26
N GLY A 145 -22.76 -16.01 12.19
CA GLY A 145 -23.63 -16.84 13.02
C GLY A 145 -25.04 -16.94 12.46
N ASP A 146 -25.98 -17.30 13.33
CA ASP A 146 -27.39 -17.46 12.99
C ASP A 146 -28.13 -16.11 12.96
N GLY A 147 -29.21 -16.02 12.16
CA GLY A 147 -30.10 -14.86 12.21
C GLY A 147 -29.50 -13.52 11.70
N GLY A 148 -28.39 -13.56 10.95
CA GLY A 148 -27.75 -12.36 10.40
C GLY A 148 -26.82 -11.66 11.39
N THR A 149 -26.28 -12.40 12.37
CA THR A 149 -25.22 -11.91 13.27
C THR A 149 -23.84 -12.37 12.82
N LEU A 150 -22.83 -11.72 13.36
CA LEU A 150 -21.44 -12.13 13.36
C LEU A 150 -21.02 -12.33 14.82
N ASP A 151 -20.53 -13.51 15.14
CA ASP A 151 -20.16 -13.89 16.50
C ASP A 151 -18.63 -13.93 16.60
N ALA A 152 -18.09 -13.44 17.71
CA ALA A 152 -16.66 -13.47 17.96
C ALA A 152 -16.15 -14.92 18.08
N VAL A 153 -15.02 -15.19 17.42
CA VAL A 153 -14.31 -16.46 17.61
C VAL A 153 -13.29 -16.28 18.71
N SER A 154 -13.51 -16.91 19.85
CA SER A 154 -12.61 -16.87 21.00
C SER A 154 -12.34 -18.29 21.53
N ASP A 155 -11.09 -18.56 21.90
CA ASP A 155 -10.66 -19.81 22.55
C ASP A 155 -10.71 -19.73 24.10
N GLY A 156 -11.28 -18.67 24.67
CA GLY A 156 -11.36 -18.45 26.13
C GLY A 156 -11.72 -17.02 26.55
N ASP A 157 -11.44 -16.71 27.83
CA ASP A 157 -11.81 -15.49 28.58
C ASP A 157 -11.48 -14.21 27.80
N ALA A 158 -12.50 -13.67 27.12
CA ALA A 158 -12.36 -12.43 26.37
C ALA A 158 -12.17 -11.27 27.36
N PRO A 159 -11.26 -10.31 27.10
CA PRO A 159 -11.13 -9.15 27.96
C PRO A 159 -12.46 -8.40 28.04
N GLN A 160 -12.79 -7.89 29.23
CA GLN A 160 -13.99 -7.08 29.47
C GLN A 160 -14.01 -5.88 28.52
N GLY A 161 -15.04 -5.81 27.67
CA GLY A 161 -15.15 -4.83 26.57
C GLY A 161 -15.04 -5.44 25.16
N SER A 162 -15.10 -6.77 25.04
CA SER A 162 -15.12 -7.50 23.76
C SER A 162 -16.46 -7.34 23.04
N ILE A 163 -16.39 -7.19 21.72
CA ILE A 163 -17.56 -7.27 20.85
C ILE A 163 -17.86 -8.75 20.64
N ASP A 164 -18.83 -9.28 21.36
CA ASP A 164 -19.19 -10.71 21.29
C ASP A 164 -20.06 -11.03 20.08
N VAL A 165 -21.02 -10.16 19.77
CA VAL A 165 -21.99 -10.36 18.70
C VAL A 165 -22.28 -9.02 18.01
N VAL A 166 -22.23 -9.01 16.69
CA VAL A 166 -22.58 -7.86 15.83
C VAL A 166 -23.69 -8.24 14.88
N ARG A 167 -24.69 -7.39 14.72
CA ARG A 167 -25.72 -7.58 13.69
C ARG A 167 -25.28 -6.95 12.38
N VAL A 168 -25.43 -7.67 11.27
CA VAL A 168 -25.08 -7.13 9.96
C VAL A 168 -25.88 -5.85 9.68
N GLY A 169 -25.19 -4.80 9.23
CA GLY A 169 -25.73 -3.45 9.02
C GLY A 169 -25.85 -2.57 10.27
N ASP A 170 -25.49 -3.07 11.45
CA ASP A 170 -25.50 -2.33 12.72
C ASP A 170 -24.07 -2.02 13.17
N GLY A 171 -23.80 -0.80 13.61
CA GLY A 171 -22.44 -0.40 13.97
C GLY A 171 -21.50 -0.21 12.79
N ILE A 172 -20.25 0.07 13.10
CA ILE A 172 -19.14 0.15 12.12
C ILE A 172 -18.89 -1.25 11.54
N LEU A 173 -18.73 -2.25 12.40
CA LEU A 173 -18.40 -3.62 12.00
C LEU A 173 -19.52 -4.27 11.19
N GLY A 174 -20.78 -4.05 11.57
CA GLY A 174 -21.92 -4.55 10.80
C GLY A 174 -22.07 -3.81 9.46
N SER A 175 -21.72 -2.52 9.41
CA SER A 175 -21.68 -1.77 8.14
C SER A 175 -20.63 -2.32 7.19
N VAL A 176 -19.41 -2.59 7.66
CA VAL A 176 -18.34 -3.24 6.89
C VAL A 176 -18.76 -4.62 6.39
N ALA A 177 -19.46 -5.39 7.23
CA ALA A 177 -19.99 -6.68 6.83
C ALA A 177 -21.02 -6.59 5.69
N ALA A 178 -21.91 -5.59 5.77
CA ALA A 178 -22.96 -5.35 4.79
C ALA A 178 -22.44 -4.76 3.48
N SER A 179 -21.48 -3.83 3.55
CA SER A 179 -20.91 -3.15 2.38
C SER A 179 -19.88 -4.01 1.65
N ALA A 180 -19.25 -4.95 2.35
CA ALA A 180 -18.07 -5.69 1.90
C ALA A 180 -16.90 -4.74 1.51
N VAL A 181 -16.78 -3.60 2.20
CA VAL A 181 -15.69 -2.64 2.04
C VAL A 181 -14.92 -2.54 3.36
N ALA A 182 -13.60 -2.65 3.28
CA ALA A 182 -12.72 -2.48 4.44
C ALA A 182 -12.61 -0.99 4.82
N GLU A 183 -12.56 -0.70 6.12
CA GLU A 183 -12.53 0.67 6.64
C GLU A 183 -11.56 0.81 7.84
N GLU A 184 -10.79 1.90 7.87
CA GLU A 184 -10.14 2.42 9.08
C GLU A 184 -10.99 3.54 9.73
N VAL A 185 -11.16 3.45 11.05
CA VAL A 185 -11.87 4.44 11.88
C VAL A 185 -10.94 4.85 13.02
N ASN A 186 -10.21 5.94 12.81
CA ASN A 186 -9.22 6.44 13.77
C ASN A 186 -9.82 7.13 15.00
N ASP A 187 -11.12 7.44 14.96
CA ASP A 187 -11.85 8.10 16.04
C ASP A 187 -13.27 7.52 16.13
N VAL A 188 -13.43 6.45 16.90
CA VAL A 188 -14.68 5.69 16.96
C VAL A 188 -15.80 6.49 17.66
N ASP A 189 -15.45 7.29 18.66
CA ASP A 189 -16.43 8.09 19.43
C ASP A 189 -17.16 9.13 18.56
N THR A 190 -16.51 9.59 17.48
CA THR A 190 -17.09 10.56 16.56
C THR A 190 -17.77 9.93 15.35
N ASP A 191 -17.63 8.63 15.11
CA ASP A 191 -18.32 7.94 14.01
C ASP A 191 -19.82 7.78 14.38
N PRO A 192 -20.76 8.31 13.56
CA PRO A 192 -22.18 8.28 13.85
C PRO A 192 -22.79 6.87 13.83
N ARG A 193 -22.10 5.89 13.23
CA ARG A 193 -22.51 4.48 13.21
C ARG A 193 -22.13 3.77 14.50
N SER A 194 -21.17 4.30 15.27
CA SER A 194 -20.59 3.58 16.41
C SER A 194 -21.64 3.13 17.42
N THR A 195 -21.58 1.86 17.80
CA THR A 195 -22.37 1.29 18.89
C THR A 195 -21.70 1.52 20.24
N THR A 196 -22.44 1.31 21.33
CA THR A 196 -21.87 1.40 22.68
C THR A 196 -20.78 0.36 22.93
N ALA A 197 -20.88 -0.82 22.31
CA ALA A 197 -19.84 -1.84 22.40
C ALA A 197 -18.58 -1.42 21.63
N GLU A 198 -18.73 -0.88 20.41
CA GLU A 198 -17.59 -0.43 19.60
C GLU A 198 -16.83 0.75 20.21
N ARG A 199 -17.51 1.61 20.97
CA ARG A 199 -16.89 2.71 21.73
C ARG A 199 -15.94 2.25 22.85
N ALA A 200 -15.81 0.95 23.09
CA ALA A 200 -14.69 0.41 23.87
C ALA A 200 -13.34 0.61 23.16
N PHE A 201 -13.34 0.79 21.84
CA PHE A 201 -12.18 1.16 21.05
C PHE A 201 -12.15 2.67 20.81
N ALA A 202 -10.99 3.29 20.99
CA ALA A 202 -10.74 4.66 20.53
C ALA A 202 -10.47 4.69 19.01
N SER A 203 -9.83 3.64 18.49
CA SER A 203 -9.48 3.48 17.07
C SER A 203 -9.65 2.03 16.65
N LEU A 204 -10.12 1.82 15.42
CA LEU A 204 -10.54 0.53 14.88
C LEU A 204 -10.16 0.43 13.40
N ILE A 205 -9.67 -0.73 12.97
CA ILE A 205 -9.47 -1.05 11.55
C ILE A 205 -10.08 -2.42 11.27
N CYS A 206 -10.86 -2.54 10.20
CA CYS A 206 -11.61 -3.76 9.93
C CYS A 206 -11.77 -4.03 8.43
N ALA A 207 -11.75 -5.31 8.06
CA ALA A 207 -11.91 -5.79 6.70
C ALA A 207 -12.90 -6.96 6.66
N PRO A 208 -13.77 -7.01 5.64
CA PRO A 208 -14.70 -8.12 5.47
C PRO A 208 -13.93 -9.39 5.08
N VAL A 209 -14.28 -10.51 5.71
CA VAL A 209 -13.77 -11.83 5.34
C VAL A 209 -14.76 -12.42 4.33
N VAL A 210 -14.33 -12.52 3.07
CA VAL A 210 -15.22 -12.91 1.95
C VAL A 210 -14.83 -14.28 1.42
N ALA A 211 -15.82 -15.16 1.26
CA ALA A 211 -15.66 -16.44 0.60
C ALA A 211 -16.80 -16.67 -0.41
N ARG A 212 -16.43 -17.14 -1.62
CA ARG A 212 -17.38 -17.41 -2.71
C ARG A 212 -18.31 -16.22 -3.00
N GLY A 213 -17.78 -15.00 -2.94
CA GLY A 213 -18.52 -13.76 -3.19
C GLY A 213 -19.49 -13.33 -2.08
N ARG A 214 -19.41 -13.92 -0.89
CA ARG A 214 -20.24 -13.56 0.27
C ARG A 214 -19.36 -13.21 1.46
N THR A 215 -19.73 -12.18 2.22
CA THR A 215 -19.12 -11.89 3.51
C THR A 215 -19.49 -12.99 4.51
N ILE A 216 -18.50 -13.68 5.06
CA ILE A 216 -18.67 -14.75 6.05
C ILE A 216 -18.09 -14.38 7.43
N GLY A 217 -17.56 -13.16 7.56
CA GLY A 217 -16.99 -12.64 8.79
C GLY A 217 -16.38 -11.24 8.63
N VAL A 218 -15.81 -10.71 9.71
CA VAL A 218 -15.06 -9.45 9.73
C VAL A 218 -13.81 -9.67 10.57
N LEU A 219 -12.65 -9.39 9.98
CA LEU A 219 -11.35 -9.42 10.64
C LEU A 219 -10.92 -7.99 10.94
N GLY A 220 -10.34 -7.73 12.10
CA GLY A 220 -9.86 -6.40 12.41
C GLY A 220 -8.89 -6.33 13.57
N ALA A 221 -8.47 -5.11 13.86
CA ALA A 221 -7.74 -4.76 15.06
C ALA A 221 -8.34 -3.51 15.69
N GLY A 222 -8.46 -3.50 17.00
CA GLY A 222 -8.97 -2.36 17.77
C GLY A 222 -8.03 -1.99 18.91
N SER A 223 -8.07 -0.73 19.33
CA SER A 223 -7.31 -0.26 20.49
C SER A 223 -8.15 0.66 21.37
N PRO A 224 -8.12 0.49 22.70
CA PRO A 224 -8.78 1.41 23.63
C PRO A 224 -8.04 2.75 23.75
N THR A 225 -6.80 2.82 23.25
CA THR A 225 -6.02 4.06 23.13
C THR A 225 -5.93 4.47 21.67
N ARG A 226 -5.84 5.77 21.41
CA ARG A 226 -5.84 6.31 20.05
C ARG A 226 -4.62 5.82 19.28
N ILE A 227 -4.87 5.16 18.15
CA ILE A 227 -3.88 4.73 17.17
C ILE A 227 -4.29 5.34 15.83
N GLU A 228 -3.31 5.76 15.03
CA GLU A 228 -3.58 6.30 13.69
C GLU A 228 -3.27 5.24 12.64
N TYR A 229 -4.30 4.47 12.26
CA TYR A 229 -4.24 3.53 11.15
C TYR A 229 -4.16 4.28 9.82
N GLN A 230 -3.30 3.79 8.93
CA GLN A 230 -3.08 4.36 7.61
C GLN A 230 -3.61 3.43 6.52
N ALA A 231 -3.75 3.95 5.29
CA ALA A 231 -4.17 3.16 4.13
C ALA A 231 -3.25 1.95 3.86
N SER A 232 -1.98 2.00 4.28
CA SER A 232 -1.07 0.85 4.21
C SER A 232 -1.45 -0.28 5.17
N ASP A 233 -1.92 0.05 6.37
CA ASP A 233 -2.40 -0.94 7.35
C ASP A 233 -3.71 -1.55 6.85
N LEU A 234 -4.62 -0.74 6.31
CA LEU A 234 -5.88 -1.24 5.74
C LEU A 234 -5.63 -2.20 4.58
N LYS A 235 -4.71 -1.85 3.68
CA LYS A 235 -4.34 -2.71 2.55
C LYS A 235 -3.77 -4.05 3.02
N LEU A 236 -2.95 -4.05 4.08
CA LEU A 236 -2.40 -5.27 4.66
C LEU A 236 -3.49 -6.14 5.30
N LEU A 237 -4.34 -5.54 6.14
CA LEU A 237 -5.46 -6.24 6.78
C LEU A 237 -6.43 -6.84 5.75
N ALA A 238 -6.77 -6.09 4.70
CA ALA A 238 -7.63 -6.57 3.63
C ALA A 238 -7.02 -7.76 2.88
N ALA A 239 -5.71 -7.76 2.66
CA ALA A 239 -5.00 -8.90 2.07
C ALA A 239 -5.05 -10.14 2.97
N ILE A 240 -4.85 -9.98 4.28
CA ILE A 240 -4.99 -11.06 5.27
C ILE A 240 -6.42 -11.62 5.23
N ALA A 241 -7.45 -10.76 5.31
CA ALA A 241 -8.85 -11.16 5.29
C ALA A 241 -9.23 -11.94 4.01
N ALA A 242 -8.68 -11.55 2.85
CA ALA A 242 -8.91 -12.23 1.58
C ALA A 242 -8.34 -13.66 1.53
N ILE A 243 -7.23 -13.92 2.24
CA ILE A 243 -6.63 -15.26 2.34
C ILE A 243 -7.36 -16.10 3.41
N VAL A 244 -7.75 -15.46 4.52
CA VAL A 244 -8.48 -16.10 5.62
C VAL A 244 -9.86 -16.59 5.14
N GLY A 245 -10.54 -15.85 4.26
CA GLY A 245 -11.89 -16.19 3.80
C GLY A 245 -12.03 -17.62 3.25
N PRO A 246 -11.27 -18.03 2.23
CA PRO A 246 -11.29 -19.39 1.72
C PRO A 246 -10.96 -20.46 2.78
N ALA A 247 -9.96 -20.22 3.62
CA ALA A 247 -9.56 -21.18 4.67
C ALA A 247 -10.66 -21.33 5.74
N LEU A 248 -11.29 -20.23 6.13
CA LEU A 248 -12.39 -20.20 7.09
C LEU A 248 -13.64 -20.90 6.53
N ASP A 249 -13.99 -20.68 5.26
CA ASP A 249 -15.08 -21.38 4.57
C ASP A 249 -14.84 -22.89 4.55
N GLN A 250 -13.61 -23.31 4.25
CA GLN A 250 -13.23 -24.73 4.26
C GLN A 250 -13.34 -25.35 5.67
N ALA A 251 -12.83 -24.67 6.70
CA ALA A 251 -12.91 -25.15 8.08
C ALA A 251 -14.37 -25.30 8.55
N ARG A 252 -15.22 -24.31 8.28
CA ARG A 252 -16.67 -24.38 8.61
C ARG A 252 -17.37 -25.56 7.96
N ILE A 253 -17.09 -25.81 6.68
CA ILE A 253 -17.67 -26.95 5.94
C ILE A 253 -17.19 -28.28 6.54
N HIS A 254 -15.91 -28.36 6.90
CA HIS A 254 -15.33 -29.56 7.50
C HIS A 254 -15.94 -29.87 8.87
N GLU A 255 -16.07 -28.87 9.74
CA GLU A 255 -16.71 -29.00 11.05
C GLU A 255 -18.19 -29.42 10.93
N ALA A 256 -18.97 -28.76 10.08
CA ALA A 256 -20.36 -29.13 9.85
C ALA A 256 -20.54 -30.57 9.34
N SER A 257 -19.55 -31.09 8.60
CA SER A 257 -19.55 -32.46 8.08
C SER A 257 -19.07 -33.49 9.11
N SER A 258 -18.42 -33.06 10.19
CA SER A 258 -17.85 -33.93 11.24
C SER A 258 -18.68 -33.96 12.53
N VAL A 259 -19.73 -33.14 12.65
CA VAL A 259 -20.77 -33.30 13.68
C VAL A 259 -21.64 -34.52 13.34
N PRO A 260 -21.67 -35.59 14.17
CA PRO A 260 -22.52 -36.73 13.93
C PRO A 260 -23.99 -36.31 14.07
N HIS A 261 -24.81 -36.59 13.06
CA HIS A 261 -26.25 -36.56 13.21
C HIS A 261 -26.64 -37.78 14.07
N GLY A 262 -26.75 -37.58 15.39
CA GLY A 262 -27.19 -38.56 16.37
C GLY A 262 -28.55 -38.19 16.94
#